data_AF-W2FVZ5-F1
#
_entry.id   AF-W2FVZ5-F1
#
_cell.length_a   1.000
_cell.length_b   1.000
_cell.length_c   1.000
_cell.angle_alpha   90.00
_cell.angle_beta   90.00
_cell.angle_gamma   90.00
#
_symmetry.space_group_name_H-M   'P 1'
#
loop_
_entity.id
_entity.type
_entity.pdbx_description
1 polymer ?
#
loop_
_entity_poly.entity_id
_entity_poly.type
_entity_poly.pdbx_seq_one_letter_code
_entity_poly.pdbx_strand_id
1 'polypeptide(L)'
;MTTWLASHHPDNIDSKTKKMRISLPKPAVLGFFGHICSPTHVCERDSVEAGASSKTPLSASCIWGYRSALVDVDCAYLSELDPDIDTELRRVLEGYEKVVNNLKKRGLMKINEGKRELKASGVDLLALKLMTLEPMKKGQAWWTVLFGWSFFILMWNLMSRVDSVDTIMLQHIEWSEGCLIVEEQGHKGDQTGADKFGKHVYANTYQPSQCCVLALAVHLFACPERGAGGKQQLFFGTDNKDRFGRIFRRVIKALSKEEFCLLSCIPEDIGTHSLRKGSSSYALGQVNEPTPVSVYLRMGQSLGKLKNRYIHFGEGADQLCGRMIAGLPFDSERFGVYLHISAGIAITDDDRLLEANSFPFLLAFIIHQESYLRRTLNASHPIFTARVFSADSPIDKLRGVTVLAIGASPVCVMKATGIPAHLAVAKQVNELRREVTSLHKEIDGLKTELAVKLPNQVAVKVVSELRQHFVVNGVAPVSLRDLDTRMGDLRSIMATEFRSILNDMNLTHTTTLSSTSSEQQPEWQSWSWNDGKLLHAVSKNWKFPARANAKAI
;
A
#
# COMPACT_ATOMS: atom_id res chain seq x y z
N MET A 1 -21.67 25.69 33.12
CA MET A 1 -22.68 26.77 33.10
C MET A 1 -23.55 26.75 34.36
N THR A 2 -24.25 25.66 34.68
CA THR A 2 -25.13 25.54 35.86
C THR A 2 -24.49 25.99 37.17
N THR A 3 -23.27 25.53 37.48
CA THR A 3 -22.53 25.95 38.69
C THR A 3 -22.23 27.44 38.73
N TRP A 4 -21.91 28.03 37.58
CA TRP A 4 -21.65 29.47 37.46
C TRP A 4 -22.94 30.28 37.61
N LEU A 5 -24.04 29.82 37.01
CA LEU A 5 -25.35 30.44 37.16
C LEU A 5 -25.86 30.37 38.60
N ALA A 6 -25.68 29.25 39.30
CA ALA A 6 -26.07 29.11 40.70
C ALA A 6 -25.40 30.13 41.63
N SER A 7 -24.21 30.62 41.25
CA SER A 7 -23.46 31.61 42.05
C SER A 7 -23.69 33.05 41.62
N HIS A 8 -23.97 33.32 40.34
CA HIS A 8 -24.02 34.68 39.78
C HIS A 8 -25.43 35.11 39.34
N HIS A 9 -26.29 34.14 39.03
CA HIS A 9 -27.69 34.34 38.62
C HIS A 9 -28.59 33.22 39.21
N PRO A 10 -28.72 33.15 40.55
CA PRO A 10 -29.42 32.05 41.22
C PRO A 10 -30.88 31.92 40.79
N ASP A 11 -31.53 33.01 40.37
CA ASP A 11 -32.91 33.02 39.88
C ASP A 11 -33.12 32.17 38.62
N ASN A 12 -32.04 31.92 37.87
CA ASN A 12 -32.02 31.08 36.67
C ASN A 12 -31.76 29.60 36.99
N ILE A 13 -31.69 29.22 38.26
CA ILE A 13 -31.59 27.83 38.71
C ILE A 13 -32.88 27.47 39.45
N ASP A 14 -33.49 26.36 39.05
CA ASP A 14 -34.64 25.84 39.75
C ASP A 14 -34.25 25.35 41.16
N SER A 15 -34.91 25.89 42.17
CA SER A 15 -34.55 25.68 43.57
C SER A 15 -34.69 24.21 44.02
N LYS A 16 -35.61 23.46 43.40
CA LYS A 16 -35.93 22.06 43.72
C LYS A 16 -35.06 21.08 42.93
N THR A 17 -34.97 21.26 41.62
CA THR A 17 -34.29 20.32 40.72
C THR A 17 -32.80 20.63 40.53
N LYS A 18 -32.35 21.82 40.96
CA LYS A 18 -31.00 22.36 40.72
C LYS A 18 -30.61 22.42 39.24
N LYS A 19 -31.60 22.35 38.34
CA LYS A 19 -31.42 22.47 36.90
C LYS A 19 -31.53 23.93 36.46
N MET A 20 -30.92 24.23 35.33
CA MET A 20 -31.01 25.52 34.68
C MET A 20 -32.45 25.77 34.19
N ARG A 21 -32.98 26.97 34.44
CA ARG A 21 -34.25 27.42 33.88
C ARG A 21 -34.00 27.91 32.46
N ILE A 22 -34.73 27.34 31.51
CA ILE A 22 -34.65 27.63 30.07
C ILE A 22 -35.96 28.36 29.70
N SER A 23 -35.95 29.42 28.90
CA SER A 23 -34.82 30.10 28.24
C SER A 23 -34.06 31.06 29.19
N LEU A 24 -32.75 31.21 28.99
CA LEU A 24 -31.94 32.08 29.83
C LEU A 24 -32.03 33.56 29.42
N PRO A 25 -32.04 34.50 30.39
CA PRO A 25 -32.03 35.92 30.07
C PRO A 25 -30.67 36.37 29.53
N LYS A 26 -30.68 37.36 28.64
CA LYS A 26 -29.49 37.94 27.99
C LYS A 26 -28.31 38.21 28.92
N PRO A 27 -28.47 38.86 30.10
CA PRO A 27 -27.34 39.12 31.00
C PRO A 27 -26.67 37.84 31.52
N ALA A 28 -27.44 36.77 31.74
CA ALA A 28 -26.91 35.50 32.23
C ALA A 28 -26.12 34.76 31.14
N VAL A 29 -26.62 34.79 29.90
CA VAL A 29 -25.91 34.22 28.75
C VAL A 29 -24.60 34.98 28.51
N LEU A 30 -24.67 36.29 28.28
CA LEU A 30 -23.49 37.10 27.98
C LEU A 30 -22.50 37.14 29.16
N GLY A 31 -23.00 37.16 30.40
CA GLY A 31 -22.16 37.09 31.60
C GLY A 31 -21.38 35.78 31.68
N PHE A 32 -22.01 34.64 31.37
CA PHE A 32 -21.32 33.35 31.33
C PHE A 32 -20.25 33.31 30.25
N PHE A 33 -20.56 33.77 29.03
CA PHE A 33 -19.58 33.84 27.93
C PHE A 33 -18.43 34.80 28.25
N GLY A 34 -18.71 35.96 28.84
CA GLY A 34 -17.69 36.87 29.34
C GLY A 34 -16.79 36.21 30.39
N HIS A 35 -17.36 35.43 31.32
CA HIS A 35 -16.60 34.69 32.32
C HIS A 35 -15.63 33.69 31.71
N ILE A 36 -16.09 32.84 30.78
CA ILE A 36 -15.25 31.79 30.18
C ILE A 36 -14.23 32.36 29.17
N CYS A 37 -14.52 33.53 28.57
CA CYS A 37 -13.57 34.24 27.70
C CYS A 37 -12.55 35.09 28.49
N SER A 38 -12.86 35.44 29.74
CA SER A 38 -12.03 36.34 30.56
C SER A 38 -10.56 35.94 30.68
N PRO A 39 -10.17 34.65 30.83
CA PRO A 39 -8.76 34.31 30.97
C PRO A 39 -7.92 34.68 29.75
N THR A 40 -8.50 34.57 28.55
CA THR A 40 -7.84 34.93 27.28
C THR A 40 -7.65 36.43 27.16
N HIS A 41 -8.63 37.24 27.59
CA HIS A 41 -8.49 38.69 27.61
C HIS A 41 -7.44 39.15 28.63
N VAL A 42 -7.33 38.47 29.77
CA VAL A 42 -6.25 38.69 30.76
C VAL A 42 -4.90 38.41 30.14
N CYS A 43 -4.72 37.26 29.47
CA CYS A 43 -3.48 36.94 28.76
C CYS A 43 -3.12 37.99 27.70
N GLU A 44 -4.09 38.48 26.93
CA GLU A 44 -3.84 39.48 25.89
C GLU A 44 -3.43 40.83 26.49
N ARG A 45 -4.14 41.30 27.52
CA ARG A 45 -3.86 42.55 28.22
C ARG A 45 -2.50 42.52 28.91
N ASP A 46 -2.24 41.45 29.66
CA ASP A 46 -1.05 41.35 30.51
C ASP A 46 0.15 40.79 29.74
N SER A 47 -0.04 40.39 28.48
CA SER A 47 1.01 39.85 27.61
C SER A 47 1.67 38.59 28.17
N VAL A 48 0.89 37.74 28.84
CA VAL A 48 1.35 36.54 29.52
C VAL A 48 1.02 35.30 28.70
N GLU A 49 1.93 34.32 28.69
CA GLU A 49 1.68 33.02 28.07
C GLU A 49 0.47 32.32 28.69
N ALA A 50 -0.37 31.71 27.84
CA ALA A 50 -1.58 31.02 28.25
C ALA A 50 -1.37 29.94 29.34
N GLY A 51 -0.18 29.33 29.38
CA GLY A 51 0.19 28.32 30.38
C GLY A 51 0.60 28.87 31.75
N ALA A 52 0.94 30.16 31.83
CA ALA A 52 1.37 30.83 33.06
C ALA A 52 0.23 31.57 33.78
N SER A 53 -0.96 31.65 33.16
CA SER A 53 -2.16 32.26 33.75
C SER A 53 -2.78 31.36 34.83
N SER A 54 -3.41 31.97 35.84
CA SER A 54 -4.15 31.27 36.90
C SER A 54 -5.35 30.46 36.37
N LYS A 55 -5.86 30.81 35.19
CA LYS A 55 -6.88 30.06 34.44
C LYS A 55 -6.44 29.90 33.00
N THR A 56 -6.44 28.65 32.51
CA THR A 56 -6.04 28.35 31.14
C THR A 56 -7.05 28.93 30.14
N PRO A 57 -6.62 29.79 29.20
CA PRO A 57 -7.43 30.24 28.07
C PRO A 57 -8.06 29.09 27.28
N LEU A 58 -9.34 29.22 26.93
CA LEU A 58 -10.05 28.23 26.11
C LEU A 58 -9.84 28.54 24.61
N SER A 59 -9.85 27.50 23.77
CA SER A 59 -9.82 27.70 22.32
C SER A 59 -11.11 28.35 21.80
N ALA A 60 -11.03 29.06 20.67
CA ALA A 60 -12.22 29.63 20.03
C ALA A 60 -13.26 28.54 19.69
N SER A 61 -12.79 27.40 19.17
CA SER A 61 -13.62 26.22 18.90
C SER A 61 -14.36 25.70 20.13
N CYS A 62 -13.73 25.73 21.32
CA CYS A 62 -14.35 25.31 22.57
C CYS A 62 -15.48 26.26 22.97
N ILE A 63 -15.27 27.58 22.86
CA ILE A 63 -16.30 28.57 23.17
C ILE A 63 -17.49 28.46 22.20
N TRP A 64 -17.26 28.28 20.90
CA TRP A 64 -18.33 27.99 19.93
C TRP A 64 -19.10 26.71 20.27
N GLY A 65 -18.41 25.71 20.84
CA GLY A 65 -19.03 24.50 21.37
C GLY A 65 -20.02 24.80 22.50
N TYR A 66 -19.67 25.68 23.44
CA TYR A 66 -20.59 26.13 24.49
C TYR A 66 -21.84 26.81 23.91
N ARG A 67 -21.68 27.65 22.87
CA ARG A 67 -22.84 28.27 22.20
C ARG A 67 -23.72 27.21 21.55
N SER A 68 -23.10 26.27 20.83
CA SER A 68 -23.85 25.20 20.16
C SER A 68 -24.61 24.34 21.16
N ALA A 69 -24.02 24.05 22.32
CA ALA A 69 -24.68 23.33 23.40
C ALA A 69 -25.83 24.14 24.04
N LEU A 70 -25.70 25.46 24.16
CA LEU A 70 -26.79 26.32 24.64
C LEU A 70 -27.99 26.27 23.67
N VAL A 71 -27.73 26.46 22.37
CA VAL A 71 -28.77 26.38 21.33
C VAL A 71 -29.46 25.01 21.34
N ASP A 72 -28.68 23.93 21.44
CA ASP A 72 -29.22 22.56 21.52
C ASP A 72 -30.12 22.37 22.76
N VAL A 73 -29.73 22.92 23.91
CA VAL A 73 -30.55 22.90 25.12
C VAL A 73 -31.85 23.69 24.92
N ASP A 74 -31.81 24.91 24.40
CA ASP A 74 -33.04 25.68 24.11
C ASP A 74 -33.98 24.90 23.16
N CYS A 75 -33.44 24.32 22.09
CA CYS A 75 -34.18 23.49 21.15
C CYS A 75 -34.80 22.24 21.80
N ALA A 76 -34.09 21.59 22.73
CA ALA A 76 -34.60 20.42 23.45
C ALA A 76 -35.81 20.72 24.34
N TYR A 77 -35.98 21.98 24.76
CA TYR A 77 -37.17 22.48 25.47
C TYR A 77 -38.24 23.02 24.51
N LEU A 78 -38.15 22.71 23.21
CA LEU A 78 -39.05 23.20 22.16
C LEU A 78 -39.10 24.73 22.07
N SER A 79 -38.02 25.40 22.48
CA SER A 79 -37.82 26.84 22.35
C SER A 79 -36.72 27.12 21.32
N GLU A 80 -36.65 28.34 20.83
CA GLU A 80 -35.47 28.85 20.13
C GLU A 80 -34.67 29.76 21.07
N LEU A 81 -33.35 29.82 20.86
CA LEU A 81 -32.54 30.87 21.48
C LEU A 81 -32.96 32.20 20.88
N ASP A 82 -33.23 33.17 21.74
CA ASP A 82 -33.63 34.53 21.34
C ASP A 82 -32.69 35.09 20.25
N PRO A 83 -33.22 35.54 19.09
CA PRO A 83 -32.40 35.98 17.96
C PRO A 83 -31.47 37.16 18.27
N ASP A 84 -31.86 38.06 19.17
CA ASP A 84 -31.03 39.21 19.56
C ASP A 84 -29.89 38.74 20.46
N ILE A 85 -30.16 37.81 21.38
CA ILE A 85 -29.12 37.17 22.19
C ILE A 85 -28.14 36.42 21.28
N ASP A 86 -28.64 35.65 20.31
CA ASP A 86 -27.79 34.88 19.41
C ASP A 86 -26.89 35.78 18.55
N THR A 87 -27.47 36.86 18.02
CA THR A 87 -26.74 37.84 17.20
C THR A 87 -25.61 38.51 18.00
N GLU A 88 -25.90 38.95 19.22
CA GLU A 88 -24.89 39.57 20.07
C GLU A 88 -23.82 38.57 20.52
N LEU A 89 -24.23 37.35 20.86
CA LEU A 89 -23.30 36.29 21.23
C LEU A 89 -22.35 35.99 20.07
N ARG A 90 -22.82 35.87 18.84
CA ARG A 90 -21.95 35.68 17.65
C ARG A 90 -20.92 36.79 17.51
N ARG A 91 -21.31 38.06 17.69
CA ARG A 91 -20.36 39.19 17.67
C ARG A 91 -19.29 39.08 18.74
N VAL A 92 -19.65 38.66 19.95
CA VAL A 92 -18.68 38.40 21.04
C VAL A 92 -17.72 37.28 20.65
N LEU A 93 -18.21 36.19 20.06
CA LEU A 93 -17.39 35.05 19.64
C LEU A 93 -16.43 35.40 18.49
N GLU A 94 -16.90 36.17 17.51
CA GLU A 94 -16.06 36.69 16.43
C GLU A 94 -14.96 37.64 16.96
N GLY A 95 -15.30 38.49 17.94
CA GLY A 95 -14.32 39.33 18.64
C GLY A 95 -13.28 38.49 19.40
N TYR A 96 -13.74 37.43 20.07
CA TYR A 96 -12.88 36.50 20.79
C TYR A 96 -11.90 35.77 19.87
N GLU A 97 -12.33 35.34 18.69
CA GLU A 97 -11.45 34.74 17.67
C GLU A 97 -10.30 35.65 17.28
N LYS A 98 -10.56 36.95 17.13
CA LYS A 98 -9.52 37.95 16.83
C LYS A 98 -8.49 38.05 17.96
N VAL A 99 -8.93 38.05 19.21
CA VAL A 99 -8.04 38.07 20.39
C VAL A 99 -7.19 36.80 20.46
N VAL A 100 -7.81 35.63 20.29
CA VAL A 100 -7.08 34.34 20.22
C VAL A 100 -6.05 34.37 19.09
N ASN A 101 -6.39 34.92 17.92
CA ASN A 101 -5.47 35.01 16.80
C ASN A 101 -4.28 35.95 17.10
N ASN A 102 -4.50 37.06 17.80
CA ASN A 102 -3.40 37.95 18.23
C ASN A 102 -2.46 37.25 19.21
N LEU A 103 -2.99 36.54 20.20
CA LEU A 103 -2.19 35.74 21.12
C LEU A 103 -1.35 34.68 20.39
N LYS A 104 -1.94 34.01 19.39
CA LYS A 104 -1.23 33.04 18.53
C LYS A 104 -0.11 33.72 17.72
N LYS A 105 -0.36 34.88 17.11
CA LYS A 105 0.66 35.66 16.37
C LYS A 105 1.83 36.07 17.24
N ARG A 106 1.58 36.35 18.52
CA ARG A 106 2.59 36.74 19.52
C ARG A 106 3.31 35.55 20.15
N GLY A 107 2.94 34.31 19.80
CA GLY A 107 3.48 33.09 20.41
C GLY A 107 2.99 32.83 21.84
N LEU A 108 2.02 33.58 22.34
CA LEU A 108 1.48 33.47 23.71
C LEU A 108 0.42 32.38 23.85
N MET A 109 -0.03 31.81 22.73
CA MET A 109 -1.00 30.73 22.67
C MET A 109 -0.64 29.76 21.55
N LYS A 110 -0.98 28.47 21.74
CA LYS A 110 -0.72 27.41 20.75
C LYS A 110 -1.34 27.74 19.39
N ILE A 111 -0.53 27.72 18.34
CA ILE A 111 -0.93 28.07 16.97
C ILE A 111 -2.05 27.13 16.46
N ASN A 112 -1.83 25.83 16.59
CA ASN A 112 -2.72 24.80 16.04
C ASN A 112 -3.65 24.22 17.11
N GLU A 113 -4.93 24.06 16.74
CA GLU A 113 -5.93 23.39 17.56
C GLU A 113 -6.16 21.95 17.10
N GLY A 114 -6.42 21.05 18.06
CA GLY A 114 -6.68 19.65 17.79
C GLY A 114 -5.40 18.82 17.57
N LYS A 115 -5.62 17.60 17.06
CA LYS A 115 -4.55 16.62 16.80
C LYS A 115 -3.93 16.84 15.42
N ARG A 116 -2.61 16.64 15.30
CA ARG A 116 -1.89 16.68 14.02
C ARG A 116 -2.11 15.40 13.23
N GLU A 117 -1.89 15.46 11.93
CA GLU A 117 -1.84 14.27 11.07
C GLU A 117 -0.63 13.40 11.41
N LEU A 118 -0.82 12.08 11.33
CA LEU A 118 0.25 11.12 11.52
C LEU A 118 0.91 10.81 10.17
N LYS A 119 2.23 10.99 10.05
CA LYS A 119 2.98 10.64 8.84
C LYS A 119 3.11 9.11 8.68
N ALA A 120 3.31 8.64 7.45
CA ALA A 120 3.49 7.21 7.16
C ALA A 120 4.65 6.56 7.95
N SER A 121 5.78 7.27 8.13
CA SER A 121 6.89 6.82 8.99
C SER A 121 6.45 6.57 10.44
N GLY A 122 5.55 7.42 10.94
CA GLY A 122 4.98 7.29 12.27
C GLY A 122 4.02 6.13 12.40
N VAL A 123 3.27 5.80 11.34
CA VAL A 123 2.41 4.62 11.30
C VAL A 123 3.24 3.37 11.43
N ASP A 124 4.36 3.26 10.70
CA ASP A 124 5.22 2.08 10.74
C ASP A 124 5.73 1.79 12.15
N LEU A 125 6.32 2.81 12.78
CA LEU A 125 6.84 2.75 14.14
C LEU A 125 5.74 2.36 15.14
N LEU A 126 4.61 3.07 15.12
CA LEU A 126 3.53 2.85 16.09
C LEU A 126 2.85 1.50 15.89
N ALA A 127 2.70 1.04 14.65
CA ALA A 127 2.16 -0.27 14.34
C ALA A 127 3.07 -1.38 14.88
N LEU A 128 4.38 -1.27 14.68
CA LEU A 128 5.35 -2.23 15.23
C LEU A 128 5.35 -2.23 16.78
N LYS A 129 5.26 -1.06 17.41
CA LYS A 129 5.18 -0.95 18.88
C LYS A 129 3.89 -1.53 19.45
N LEU A 130 2.77 -1.36 18.74
CA LEU A 130 1.48 -1.94 19.14
C LEU A 130 1.46 -3.45 18.92
N MET A 131 2.02 -3.92 17.80
CA MET A 131 2.15 -5.34 17.47
C MET A 131 2.96 -6.10 18.53
N THR A 132 4.02 -5.48 19.05
CA THR A 132 4.91 -6.08 20.06
C THR A 132 4.55 -5.72 21.50
N LEU A 133 3.37 -5.12 21.73
CA LEU A 133 2.98 -4.64 23.05
C LEU A 133 2.61 -5.80 24.00
N GLU A 134 3.26 -5.82 25.16
CA GLU A 134 3.03 -6.84 26.18
C GLU A 134 2.21 -6.32 27.39
N PRO A 135 1.46 -7.21 28.08
CA PRO A 135 0.90 -6.94 29.39
C PRO A 135 2.02 -6.71 30.41
N MET A 136 2.15 -5.49 30.95
CA MET A 136 3.26 -5.15 31.87
C MET A 136 2.82 -5.04 33.34
N LYS A 137 1.53 -4.86 33.61
CA LYS A 137 1.04 -4.68 34.98
C LYS A 137 0.56 -6.00 35.57
N LYS A 138 0.78 -6.21 36.87
CA LYS A 138 0.21 -7.33 37.62
C LYS A 138 -1.32 -7.32 37.47
N GLY A 139 -1.89 -8.40 36.93
CA GLY A 139 -3.33 -8.52 36.64
C GLY A 139 -3.79 -8.02 35.26
N GLN A 140 -2.90 -7.45 34.44
CA GLN A 140 -3.17 -7.31 33.01
C GLN A 140 -2.88 -8.62 32.30
N ALA A 141 -3.70 -8.91 31.30
CA ALA A 141 -3.52 -10.08 30.47
C ALA A 141 -3.61 -9.70 28.99
N TRP A 142 -3.26 -10.64 28.12
CA TRP A 142 -3.07 -10.40 26.69
C TRP A 142 -4.26 -9.73 26.01
N TRP A 143 -5.49 -10.15 26.28
CA TRP A 143 -6.70 -9.57 25.71
C TRP A 143 -6.86 -8.06 25.99
N THR A 144 -6.17 -7.52 27.00
CA THR A 144 -6.21 -6.08 27.30
C THR A 144 -5.38 -5.23 26.35
N VAL A 145 -4.41 -5.82 25.64
CA VAL A 145 -3.48 -5.12 24.73
C VAL A 145 -3.53 -5.62 23.29
N LEU A 146 -3.92 -6.88 23.08
CA LEU A 146 -3.80 -7.61 21.81
C LEU A 146 -4.54 -6.94 20.65
N PHE A 147 -5.75 -6.42 20.91
CA PHE A 147 -6.55 -5.75 19.89
C PHE A 147 -5.98 -4.38 19.47
N GLY A 148 -5.02 -3.82 20.22
CA GLY A 148 -4.52 -2.47 19.97
C GLY A 148 -3.87 -2.31 18.59
N TRP A 149 -3.16 -3.33 18.12
CA TRP A 149 -2.53 -3.31 16.79
C TRP A 149 -3.55 -3.36 15.65
N SER A 150 -4.47 -4.33 15.70
CA SER A 150 -5.53 -4.49 14.70
C SER A 150 -6.47 -3.27 14.67
N PHE A 151 -6.84 -2.72 15.83
CA PHE A 151 -7.64 -1.50 15.92
C PHE A 151 -6.93 -0.30 15.29
N PHE A 152 -5.63 -0.10 15.57
CA PHE A 152 -4.83 0.99 15.02
C PHE A 152 -4.72 0.93 13.49
N ILE A 153 -4.32 -0.23 12.95
CA ILE A 153 -4.15 -0.38 11.51
C ILE A 153 -5.49 -0.36 10.78
N LEU A 154 -6.56 -0.92 11.37
CA LEU A 154 -7.90 -0.87 10.78
C LEU A 154 -8.42 0.57 10.72
N MET A 155 -8.25 1.35 11.79
CA MET A 155 -8.59 2.78 11.78
C MET A 155 -7.86 3.55 10.68
N TRP A 156 -6.57 3.28 10.49
CA TRP A 156 -5.78 3.87 9.40
C TRP A 156 -6.35 3.48 8.04
N ASN A 157 -6.61 2.19 7.83
CA ASN A 157 -7.05 1.67 6.55
C ASN A 157 -8.46 2.16 6.17
N LEU A 158 -9.38 2.27 7.12
CA LEU A 158 -10.74 2.75 6.86
C LEU A 158 -10.86 4.28 6.78
N MET A 159 -9.80 5.03 7.12
CA MET A 159 -9.84 6.50 7.33
C MET A 159 -10.97 6.93 8.29
N SER A 160 -11.28 6.07 9.25
CA SER A 160 -12.50 6.17 10.05
C SER A 160 -12.30 6.84 11.39
N ARG A 161 -13.43 7.22 12.01
CA ARG A 161 -13.41 7.67 13.41
C ARG A 161 -13.31 6.46 14.32
N VAL A 162 -12.78 6.69 15.50
CA VAL A 162 -12.69 5.67 16.55
C VAL A 162 -14.07 5.08 16.87
N ASP A 163 -15.13 5.91 16.88
CA ASP A 163 -16.52 5.48 17.13
C ASP A 163 -17.05 4.52 16.05
N SER A 164 -16.70 4.77 14.79
CA SER A 164 -17.08 3.90 13.67
C SER A 164 -16.39 2.55 13.76
N VAL A 165 -15.10 2.53 14.14
CA VAL A 165 -14.34 1.28 14.28
C VAL A 165 -14.76 0.47 15.52
N ASP A 166 -15.13 1.14 16.61
CA ASP A 166 -15.62 0.54 17.84
C ASP A 166 -16.91 -0.28 17.65
N THR A 167 -17.72 0.09 16.65
CA THR A 167 -19.03 -0.51 16.37
C THR A 167 -18.99 -1.55 15.24
N ILE A 168 -17.81 -1.88 14.71
CA ILE A 168 -17.68 -2.90 13.66
C ILE A 168 -18.04 -4.28 14.21
N MET A 169 -18.98 -4.93 13.53
CA MET A 169 -19.36 -6.32 13.76
C MET A 169 -18.63 -7.22 12.75
N LEU A 170 -18.43 -8.49 13.08
CA LEU A 170 -17.88 -9.45 12.10
C LEU A 170 -18.76 -9.56 10.85
N GLN A 171 -20.08 -9.41 11.02
CA GLN A 171 -21.07 -9.41 9.94
C GLN A 171 -20.92 -8.24 8.96
N HIS A 172 -20.13 -7.22 9.31
CA HIS A 172 -19.86 -6.09 8.43
C HIS A 172 -18.66 -6.33 7.50
N ILE A 173 -18.01 -7.50 7.62
CA ILE A 173 -16.76 -7.81 6.93
C ILE A 173 -17.04 -8.90 5.89
N GLU A 174 -16.83 -8.54 4.63
CA GLU A 174 -16.89 -9.45 3.50
C GLU A 174 -15.51 -9.59 2.86
N TRP A 175 -15.33 -10.64 2.06
CA TRP A 175 -14.15 -10.81 1.22
C TRP A 175 -14.58 -10.84 -0.23
N SER A 176 -13.92 -10.02 -1.07
CA SER A 176 -14.17 -10.01 -2.51
C SER A 176 -12.84 -9.86 -3.24
N GLU A 177 -12.63 -10.70 -4.25
CA GLU A 177 -11.38 -10.77 -5.01
C GLU A 177 -10.17 -10.83 -4.05
N GLY A 178 -9.20 -9.92 -4.18
CA GLY A 178 -8.00 -9.89 -3.34
C GLY A 178 -8.08 -9.02 -2.08
N CYS A 179 -9.26 -8.63 -1.58
CA CYS A 179 -9.39 -7.69 -0.47
C CYS A 179 -10.55 -7.94 0.49
N LEU A 180 -10.41 -7.38 1.70
CA LEU A 180 -11.51 -7.23 2.66
C LEU A 180 -12.38 -6.05 2.28
N ILE A 181 -13.68 -6.17 2.46
CA ILE A 181 -14.65 -5.09 2.35
C ILE A 181 -15.27 -4.91 3.73
N VAL A 182 -15.21 -3.68 4.27
CA VAL A 182 -15.78 -3.36 5.59
C VAL A 182 -16.87 -2.31 5.44
N GLU A 183 -18.10 -2.67 5.80
CA GLU A 183 -19.24 -1.77 5.80
C GLU A 183 -19.44 -1.12 7.18
N GLU A 184 -19.39 0.21 7.24
CA GLU A 184 -19.71 0.94 8.48
C GLU A 184 -21.20 1.28 8.52
N GLN A 185 -21.87 1.03 9.65
CA GLN A 185 -23.28 1.37 9.83
C GLN A 185 -23.43 2.86 10.13
N GLY A 186 -23.45 3.65 9.05
CA GLY A 186 -23.51 5.11 9.10
C GLY A 186 -22.16 5.78 9.34
N HIS A 187 -22.11 7.08 9.08
CA HIS A 187 -20.92 7.90 9.26
C HIS A 187 -21.30 9.36 9.53
N LYS A 188 -20.36 10.23 9.90
CA LYS A 188 -20.71 11.62 10.27
C LYS A 188 -21.47 12.38 9.16
N GLY A 189 -21.21 12.08 7.88
CA GLY A 189 -21.94 12.68 6.75
C GLY A 189 -23.34 12.12 6.53
N ASP A 190 -23.67 10.99 7.16
CA ASP A 190 -24.96 10.29 7.09
C ASP A 190 -25.16 9.51 8.40
N GLN A 191 -25.79 10.18 9.36
CA GLN A 191 -26.10 9.59 10.67
C GLN A 191 -27.27 8.61 10.60
N THR A 192 -28.01 8.57 9.49
CA THR A 192 -29.16 7.66 9.30
C THR A 192 -28.72 6.28 8.81
N GLY A 193 -27.52 6.18 8.23
CA GLY A 193 -26.99 4.93 7.67
C GLY A 193 -27.70 4.50 6.38
N ALA A 194 -28.39 5.41 5.71
CA ALA A 194 -29.08 5.16 4.45
C ALA A 194 -28.08 4.99 3.28
N ASP A 195 -26.98 5.73 3.31
CA ASP A 195 -25.93 5.72 2.29
C ASP A 195 -24.72 4.91 2.78
N LYS A 196 -24.89 3.60 2.87
CA LYS A 196 -23.83 2.67 3.27
C LYS A 196 -23.06 2.13 2.08
N PHE A 197 -21.74 2.01 2.23
CA PHE A 197 -20.86 1.41 1.23
C PHE A 197 -19.70 0.69 1.91
N GLY A 198 -19.23 -0.37 1.25
CA GLY A 198 -18.09 -1.15 1.70
C GLY A 198 -16.76 -0.47 1.36
N LYS A 199 -15.89 -0.31 2.37
CA LYS A 199 -14.53 0.19 2.19
C LYS A 199 -13.57 -0.95 1.92
N HIS A 200 -12.82 -0.86 0.83
CA HIS A 200 -11.85 -1.88 0.43
C HIS A 200 -10.57 -1.75 1.24
N VAL A 201 -10.15 -2.83 1.89
CA VAL A 201 -8.96 -2.92 2.73
C VAL A 201 -8.07 -4.01 2.18
N TYR A 202 -6.83 -3.64 1.87
CA TYR A 202 -5.86 -4.52 1.25
C TYR A 202 -4.79 -4.97 2.23
N ALA A 203 -4.22 -6.14 1.96
CA ALA A 203 -3.07 -6.59 2.69
C ALA A 203 -1.78 -5.98 2.17
N ASN A 204 -0.84 -5.72 3.08
CA ASN A 204 0.53 -5.37 2.74
C ASN A 204 1.45 -6.54 3.06
N THR A 205 1.75 -7.37 2.06
CA THR A 205 2.65 -8.53 2.23
C THR A 205 4.12 -8.11 2.41
N TYR A 206 4.48 -6.89 2.03
CA TYR A 206 5.85 -6.38 2.08
C TYR A 206 6.21 -5.77 3.43
N GLN A 207 5.23 -5.19 4.13
CA GLN A 207 5.40 -4.61 5.47
C GLN A 207 4.37 -5.21 6.46
N PRO A 208 4.70 -6.34 7.11
CA PRO A 208 3.74 -7.08 7.93
C PRO A 208 3.17 -6.29 9.11
N SER A 209 3.96 -5.41 9.74
CA SER A 209 3.50 -4.54 10.84
C SER A 209 2.36 -3.60 10.42
N GLN A 210 2.30 -3.20 9.14
CA GLN A 210 1.27 -2.31 8.60
C GLN A 210 0.12 -3.06 7.92
N CYS A 211 0.23 -4.38 7.80
CA CYS A 211 -0.75 -5.19 7.10
C CYS A 211 -2.04 -5.34 7.92
N CYS A 212 -3.12 -4.69 7.47
CA CYS A 212 -4.41 -4.76 8.15
C CYS A 212 -4.97 -6.18 8.21
N VAL A 213 -4.83 -6.92 7.11
CA VAL A 213 -5.32 -8.30 7.02
C VAL A 213 -4.57 -9.21 8.00
N LEU A 214 -3.24 -9.07 8.10
CA LEU A 214 -2.44 -9.83 9.07
C LEU A 214 -2.80 -9.44 10.51
N ALA A 215 -2.93 -8.14 10.80
CA ALA A 215 -3.28 -7.66 12.13
C ALA A 215 -4.64 -8.22 12.59
N LEU A 216 -5.63 -8.22 11.69
CA LEU A 216 -6.94 -8.83 11.94
C LEU A 216 -6.84 -10.35 12.10
N ALA A 217 -6.07 -11.04 11.26
CA ALA A 217 -5.85 -12.48 11.38
C ALA A 217 -5.25 -12.83 12.75
N VAL A 218 -4.17 -12.15 13.16
CA VAL A 218 -3.55 -12.39 14.47
C VAL A 218 -4.54 -12.11 15.61
N HIS A 219 -5.33 -11.03 15.53
CA HIS A 219 -6.35 -10.72 16.52
C HIS A 219 -7.44 -11.81 16.63
N LEU A 220 -7.97 -12.24 15.49
CA LEU A 220 -9.07 -13.21 15.44
C LEU A 220 -8.62 -14.61 15.90
N PHE A 221 -7.45 -15.07 15.46
CA PHE A 221 -6.95 -16.40 15.83
C PHE A 221 -6.43 -16.44 17.27
N ALA A 222 -5.91 -15.33 17.80
CA ALA A 222 -5.48 -15.25 19.21
C ALA A 222 -6.65 -15.06 20.20
N CYS A 223 -7.88 -14.81 19.72
CA CYS A 223 -9.08 -14.64 20.53
C CYS A 223 -10.22 -15.53 19.97
N PRO A 224 -10.12 -16.87 20.13
CA PRO A 224 -11.03 -17.82 19.49
C PRO A 224 -12.39 -17.96 20.18
N GLU A 225 -12.58 -17.41 21.38
CA GLU A 225 -13.82 -17.50 22.15
C GLU A 225 -14.97 -16.71 21.49
N ARG A 226 -15.56 -17.28 20.44
CA ARG A 226 -16.62 -16.69 19.62
C ARG A 226 -17.82 -17.64 19.63
N GLY A 227 -18.94 -17.21 20.23
CA GLY A 227 -20.17 -18.00 20.28
C GLY A 227 -20.77 -18.26 18.88
N ALA A 228 -20.97 -19.53 18.53
CA ALA A 228 -21.51 -19.93 17.23
C ALA A 228 -22.87 -19.28 16.93
N GLY A 229 -23.03 -18.75 15.71
CA GLY A 229 -24.31 -18.22 15.21
C GLY A 229 -24.76 -16.87 15.81
N GLY A 230 -23.96 -16.26 16.69
CA GLY A 230 -24.27 -14.96 17.29
C GLY A 230 -23.80 -13.76 16.47
N LYS A 231 -24.51 -12.63 16.57
CA LYS A 231 -23.98 -11.32 16.16
C LYS A 231 -22.81 -10.96 17.07
N GLN A 232 -21.63 -10.69 16.52
CA GLN A 232 -20.42 -10.51 17.30
C GLN A 232 -19.67 -9.25 16.90
N GLN A 233 -19.23 -8.50 17.90
CA GLN A 233 -18.29 -7.41 17.69
C GLN A 233 -16.94 -7.95 17.23
N LEU A 234 -16.28 -7.21 16.34
CA LEU A 234 -14.92 -7.51 15.91
C LEU A 234 -13.95 -7.48 17.11
N PHE A 235 -14.09 -6.46 17.95
CA PHE A 235 -13.30 -6.26 19.16
C PHE A 235 -14.13 -6.57 20.41
N PHE A 236 -13.63 -7.48 21.26
CA PHE A 236 -14.32 -7.87 22.47
C PHE A 236 -14.25 -6.83 23.58
N GLY A 237 -15.37 -6.72 24.29
CA GLY A 237 -15.52 -5.91 25.49
C GLY A 237 -16.28 -4.61 25.21
N THR A 238 -16.53 -3.89 26.29
CA THR A 238 -17.12 -2.54 26.23
C THR A 238 -16.02 -1.50 26.28
N ASP A 239 -16.35 -0.26 25.91
CA ASP A 239 -15.41 0.88 25.99
C ASP A 239 -14.15 0.68 25.12
N ASN A 240 -14.23 0.00 23.96
CA ASN A 240 -13.01 -0.31 23.20
C ASN A 240 -12.35 0.96 22.65
N LYS A 241 -13.14 1.98 22.30
CA LYS A 241 -12.66 3.34 22.02
C LYS A 241 -11.72 3.89 23.10
N ASP A 242 -12.14 3.99 24.35
CA ASP A 242 -11.28 4.60 25.37
C ASP A 242 -10.19 3.64 25.83
N ARG A 243 -10.43 2.31 25.81
CA ARG A 243 -9.39 1.30 26.01
C ARG A 243 -8.27 1.47 24.98
N PHE A 244 -8.59 1.55 23.70
CA PHE A 244 -7.64 1.83 22.64
C PHE A 244 -6.95 3.18 22.85
N GLY A 245 -7.71 4.23 23.18
CA GLY A 245 -7.15 5.54 23.50
C GLY A 245 -6.16 5.52 24.68
N ARG A 246 -6.36 4.65 25.69
CA ARG A 246 -5.43 4.43 26.80
C ARG A 246 -4.18 3.66 26.36
N ILE A 247 -4.35 2.59 25.58
CA ILE A 247 -3.24 1.80 25.00
C ILE A 247 -2.36 2.69 24.11
N PHE A 248 -2.99 3.44 23.21
CA PHE A 248 -2.29 4.28 22.26
C PHE A 248 -1.49 5.39 22.97
N ARG A 249 -2.09 6.05 23.98
CA ARG A 249 -1.37 7.01 24.83
C ARG A 249 -0.20 6.37 25.59
N ARG A 250 -0.36 5.14 26.08
CA ARG A 250 0.73 4.41 26.74
C ARG A 250 1.89 4.18 25.78
N VAL A 251 1.62 3.74 24.55
CA VAL A 251 2.65 3.51 23.53
C VAL A 251 3.37 4.81 23.19
N ILE A 252 2.63 5.89 22.92
CA ILE A 252 3.21 7.21 22.61
C ILE A 252 4.11 7.70 23.75
N LYS A 253 3.68 7.56 25.01
CA LYS A 253 4.46 7.97 26.18
C LYS A 253 5.73 7.14 26.40
N ALA A 254 5.80 5.94 25.83
CA ALA A 254 6.94 5.04 25.96
C ALA A 254 7.96 5.20 24.83
N LEU A 255 7.71 6.08 23.84
CA LEU A 255 8.65 6.33 22.76
C LEU A 255 9.89 7.10 23.25
N SER A 256 11.03 6.80 22.63
CA SER A 256 12.28 7.54 22.87
C SER A 256 12.27 8.92 22.20
N LYS A 257 13.26 9.76 22.53
CA LYS A 257 13.42 11.08 21.89
C LYS A 257 13.68 10.96 20.39
N GLU A 258 14.46 9.97 19.98
CA GLU A 258 14.80 9.68 18.58
C GLU A 258 13.55 9.21 17.82
N GLU A 259 12.73 8.38 18.46
CA GLU A 259 11.44 7.92 17.92
C GLU A 259 10.44 9.08 17.75
N PHE A 260 10.47 10.09 18.63
CA PHE A 260 9.66 11.31 18.44
C PHE A 260 10.09 12.12 17.21
N CYS A 261 11.37 12.14 16.87
CA CYS A 261 11.83 12.79 15.63
C CYS A 261 11.19 12.14 14.39
N LEU A 262 11.02 10.82 14.38
CA LEU A 262 10.35 10.09 13.29
C LEU A 262 8.87 10.45 13.14
N LEU A 263 8.20 10.80 14.25
CA LEU A 263 6.81 11.26 14.25
C LEU A 263 6.66 12.69 13.70
N SER A 264 7.73 13.50 13.68
CA SER A 264 7.72 14.91 13.27
C SER A 264 6.69 15.78 14.01
N CYS A 265 6.27 15.37 15.20
CA CYS A 265 5.28 16.08 16.01
C CYS A 265 5.47 15.77 17.50
N ILE A 266 4.94 16.64 18.35
CA ILE A 266 4.97 16.43 19.79
C ILE A 266 3.96 15.35 20.21
N PRO A 267 4.24 14.56 21.25
CA PRO A 267 3.38 13.46 21.71
C PRO A 267 1.94 13.89 21.99
N GLU A 268 1.75 15.10 22.53
CA GLU A 268 0.46 15.67 22.90
C GLU A 268 -0.41 15.99 21.68
N ASP A 269 0.21 16.14 20.50
CA ASP A 269 -0.47 16.42 19.23
C ASP A 269 -0.94 15.14 18.54
N ILE A 270 -0.51 13.97 19.01
CA ILE A 270 -0.97 12.68 18.49
C ILE A 270 -2.16 12.15 19.29
N GLY A 271 -3.11 11.55 18.59
CA GLY A 271 -4.28 10.89 19.16
C GLY A 271 -5.03 10.09 18.10
N THR A 272 -6.16 9.51 18.46
CA THR A 272 -6.94 8.65 17.56
C THR A 272 -7.35 9.36 16.26
N HIS A 273 -7.62 10.67 16.33
CA HIS A 273 -7.94 11.47 15.14
C HIS A 273 -6.73 11.69 14.20
N SER A 274 -5.49 11.58 14.71
CA SER A 274 -4.27 11.70 13.90
C SER A 274 -4.18 10.64 12.82
N LEU A 275 -4.70 9.43 13.06
CA LEU A 275 -4.74 8.36 12.07
C LEU A 275 -5.62 8.73 10.88
N ARG A 276 -6.83 9.23 11.16
CA ARG A 276 -7.76 9.65 10.11
C ARG A 276 -7.22 10.82 9.28
N LYS A 277 -6.59 11.81 9.92
CA LYS A 277 -5.96 12.93 9.20
C LYS A 277 -4.74 12.47 8.41
N GLY A 278 -3.89 11.66 9.03
CA GLY A 278 -2.68 11.12 8.41
C GLY A 278 -2.96 10.27 7.20
N SER A 279 -3.92 9.35 7.30
CA SER A 279 -4.32 8.46 6.21
C SER A 279 -4.91 9.22 5.03
N SER A 280 -5.75 10.24 5.27
CA SER A 280 -6.26 11.11 4.20
C SER A 280 -5.17 11.95 3.54
N SER A 281 -4.30 12.58 4.34
CA SER A 281 -3.21 13.40 3.80
C SER A 281 -2.15 12.56 3.08
N TYR A 282 -1.93 11.33 3.54
CA TYR A 282 -1.03 10.40 2.88
C TYR A 282 -1.57 9.96 1.52
N ALA A 283 -2.86 9.66 1.41
CA ALA A 283 -3.50 9.33 0.13
C ALA A 283 -3.52 10.52 -0.83
N LEU A 284 -3.82 11.72 -0.33
CA LEU A 284 -3.83 13.00 -1.06
C LEU A 284 -2.44 13.66 -1.21
N GLY A 285 -1.38 12.93 -0.89
CA GLY A 285 -0.01 13.39 -1.07
C GLY A 285 0.74 12.62 -2.16
N GLN A 286 0.07 11.68 -2.83
CA GLN A 286 0.71 10.79 -3.81
C GLN A 286 0.52 11.32 -5.23
N VAL A 287 1.53 11.15 -6.08
CA VAL A 287 1.39 11.46 -7.51
C VAL A 287 0.40 10.46 -8.14
N ASN A 288 -0.58 10.93 -8.92
CA ASN A 288 -1.71 10.12 -9.43
C ASN A 288 -2.61 9.49 -8.34
N GLU A 289 -2.80 10.21 -7.24
CA GLU A 289 -3.72 9.90 -6.15
C GLU A 289 -5.19 9.66 -6.55
N PRO A 290 -5.99 9.03 -5.67
CA PRO A 290 -7.43 9.03 -5.82
C PRO A 290 -7.92 10.48 -5.73
N THR A 291 -9.00 10.79 -6.43
CA THR A 291 -9.56 12.14 -6.40
C THR A 291 -9.86 12.59 -4.96
N PRO A 292 -9.70 13.88 -4.62
CA PRO A 292 -10.06 14.41 -3.30
C PRO A 292 -11.49 14.04 -2.88
N VAL A 293 -12.41 14.02 -3.85
CA VAL A 293 -13.79 13.60 -3.68
C VAL A 293 -13.89 12.15 -3.19
N SER A 294 -13.19 11.20 -3.83
CA SER A 294 -13.20 9.80 -3.40
C SER A 294 -12.62 9.61 -1.99
N VAL A 295 -11.57 10.35 -1.64
CA VAL A 295 -11.01 10.32 -0.27
C VAL A 295 -12.01 10.88 0.74
N TYR A 296 -12.67 12.00 0.46
CA TYR A 296 -13.69 12.56 1.35
C TYR A 296 -14.91 11.64 1.53
N LEU A 297 -15.34 10.99 0.46
CA LEU A 297 -16.39 9.97 0.51
C LEU A 297 -15.95 8.77 1.36
N ARG A 298 -14.76 8.21 1.14
CA ARG A 298 -14.21 7.14 2.00
C ARG A 298 -14.12 7.57 3.46
N MET A 299 -13.77 8.81 3.74
CA MET A 299 -13.78 9.37 5.09
C MET A 299 -15.21 9.52 5.67
N GLY A 300 -16.28 9.36 4.90
CA GLY A 300 -17.65 9.64 5.35
C GLY A 300 -17.84 11.12 5.69
N GLN A 301 -17.27 12.00 4.88
CA GLN A 301 -17.39 13.44 4.99
C GLN A 301 -18.41 13.94 3.97
N SER A 302 -19.32 14.82 4.42
CA SER A 302 -20.29 15.47 3.54
C SER A 302 -19.56 16.37 2.52
N LEU A 303 -19.96 16.28 1.25
CA LEU A 303 -19.50 17.16 0.18
C LEU A 303 -20.36 18.44 0.09
N GLY A 304 -21.35 18.58 0.97
CA GLY A 304 -22.31 19.69 1.00
C GLY A 304 -23.63 19.37 0.28
N LYS A 305 -24.64 20.23 0.49
CA LYS A 305 -26.04 19.97 0.07
C LYS A 305 -26.19 19.63 -1.41
N LEU A 306 -25.52 20.38 -2.29
CA LEU A 306 -25.65 20.20 -3.74
C LEU A 306 -24.88 18.98 -4.22
N LYS A 307 -23.60 18.85 -3.83
CA LYS A 307 -22.70 17.82 -4.34
C LYS A 307 -23.12 16.41 -3.91
N ASN A 308 -23.64 16.24 -2.69
CA ASN A 308 -24.14 14.95 -2.19
C ASN A 308 -25.27 14.36 -3.04
N ARG A 309 -25.98 15.15 -3.86
CA ARG A 309 -27.09 14.68 -4.71
C ARG A 309 -26.62 14.03 -6.01
N TYR A 310 -25.39 14.30 -6.45
CA TYR A 310 -24.89 13.89 -7.77
C TYR A 310 -23.60 13.06 -7.72
N ILE A 311 -22.87 13.16 -6.61
CA ILE A 311 -21.58 12.51 -6.46
C ILE A 311 -21.73 11.37 -5.45
N HIS A 312 -21.61 10.14 -5.94
CA HIS A 312 -21.75 8.93 -5.15
C HIS A 312 -20.41 8.20 -5.00
N PHE A 313 -20.39 7.26 -4.07
CA PHE A 313 -19.26 6.38 -3.85
C PHE A 313 -18.93 5.60 -5.13
N GLY A 314 -17.65 5.60 -5.52
CA GLY A 314 -17.16 4.87 -6.68
C GLY A 314 -16.18 3.78 -6.27
N GLU A 315 -16.55 2.53 -6.53
CA GLU A 315 -15.81 1.35 -6.08
C GLU A 315 -14.34 1.36 -6.55
N GLY A 316 -14.08 1.58 -7.84
CA GLY A 316 -12.73 1.58 -8.39
C GLY A 316 -11.80 2.65 -7.79
N ALA A 317 -12.33 3.82 -7.43
CA ALA A 317 -11.57 4.87 -6.78
C ALA A 317 -11.27 4.54 -5.30
N ASP A 318 -12.21 3.88 -4.63
CA ASP A 318 -12.01 3.39 -3.26
C ASP A 318 -11.01 2.22 -3.20
N GLN A 319 -11.04 1.33 -4.19
CA GLN A 319 -10.08 0.24 -4.35
C GLN A 319 -8.65 0.78 -4.54
N LEU A 320 -8.47 1.78 -5.41
CA LEU A 320 -7.20 2.49 -5.56
C LEU A 320 -6.75 3.11 -4.23
N CYS A 321 -7.66 3.84 -3.57
CA CYS A 321 -7.39 4.49 -2.29
C CYS A 321 -6.97 3.47 -1.21
N GLY A 322 -7.69 2.36 -1.10
CA GLY A 322 -7.41 1.28 -0.15
C GLY A 322 -6.03 0.67 -0.33
N ARG A 323 -5.60 0.42 -1.58
CA ARG A 323 -4.25 -0.10 -1.86
C ARG A 323 -3.16 0.89 -1.47
N MET A 324 -3.36 2.16 -1.78
CA MET A 324 -2.40 3.21 -1.44
C MET A 324 -2.24 3.31 0.07
N ILE A 325 -3.35 3.39 0.81
CA ILE A 325 -3.33 3.49 2.26
C ILE A 325 -2.76 2.26 2.97
N ALA A 326 -2.91 1.08 2.37
CA ALA A 326 -2.27 -0.14 2.85
C ALA A 326 -0.73 -0.06 2.77
N GLY A 327 -0.18 0.97 2.10
CA GLY A 327 1.26 1.17 1.94
C GLY A 327 1.86 0.32 0.83
N LEU A 328 1.06 -0.07 -0.17
CA LEU A 328 1.55 -0.83 -1.32
C LEU A 328 2.37 0.08 -2.25
N PRO A 329 3.43 -0.45 -2.89
CA PRO A 329 4.36 0.35 -3.70
C PRO A 329 3.71 0.81 -4.99
N PHE A 330 3.30 2.08 -5.04
CA PHE A 330 2.56 2.68 -6.15
C PHE A 330 3.40 2.94 -7.42
N ASP A 331 4.71 2.75 -7.33
CA ASP A 331 5.68 2.88 -8.41
C ASP A 331 6.01 1.55 -9.10
N SER A 332 5.30 0.47 -8.74
CA SER A 332 5.67 -0.89 -9.12
C SER A 332 4.44 -1.75 -9.42
N GLU A 333 4.58 -2.75 -10.29
CA GLU A 333 3.55 -3.79 -10.50
C GLU A 333 3.16 -4.51 -9.20
N ARG A 334 4.08 -4.51 -8.22
CA ARG A 334 3.87 -4.98 -6.84
C ARG A 334 2.70 -4.30 -6.13
N PHE A 335 2.22 -3.15 -6.60
CA PHE A 335 0.99 -2.52 -6.16
C PHE A 335 -0.24 -3.45 -6.25
N GLY A 336 -0.25 -4.33 -7.26
CA GLY A 336 -1.32 -5.29 -7.53
C GLY A 336 -1.18 -6.62 -6.80
N VAL A 337 -0.41 -6.67 -5.71
CA VAL A 337 -0.22 -7.90 -4.94
C VAL A 337 -1.47 -8.29 -4.16
N TYR A 338 -1.69 -9.59 -4.00
CA TYR A 338 -2.61 -10.19 -3.04
C TYR A 338 -2.22 -11.66 -2.78
N LEU A 339 -2.76 -12.24 -1.71
CA LEU A 339 -2.44 -13.60 -1.25
C LEU A 339 -3.73 -14.41 -1.08
N HIS A 340 -3.70 -15.67 -1.49
CA HIS A 340 -4.80 -16.63 -1.32
C HIS A 340 -4.27 -18.05 -1.15
N ILE A 341 -5.15 -19.00 -0.88
CA ILE A 341 -4.84 -20.44 -0.87
C ILE A 341 -5.30 -21.04 -2.20
N SER A 342 -4.49 -21.90 -2.83
CA SER A 342 -4.90 -22.63 -4.04
C SER A 342 -6.09 -23.56 -3.72
N ALA A 343 -7.10 -23.58 -4.59
CA ALA A 343 -8.32 -24.36 -4.38
C ALA A 343 -8.02 -25.85 -4.17
N GLY A 344 -8.72 -26.50 -3.23
CA GLY A 344 -8.63 -27.95 -2.99
C GLY A 344 -8.59 -28.39 -1.53
N ILE A 345 -8.60 -27.47 -0.57
CA ILE A 345 -8.48 -27.81 0.85
C ILE A 345 -9.81 -27.55 1.54
N ALA A 346 -10.49 -28.63 1.89
CA ALA A 346 -11.61 -28.60 2.81
C ALA A 346 -11.10 -28.16 4.19
N ILE A 347 -11.24 -26.89 4.53
CA ILE A 347 -11.15 -26.45 5.91
C ILE A 347 -12.36 -27.10 6.60
N THR A 348 -12.09 -28.07 7.48
CA THR A 348 -13.11 -28.83 8.20
C THR A 348 -14.06 -27.87 8.94
N ASP A 349 -15.33 -28.25 9.02
CA ASP A 349 -16.53 -27.53 9.54
C ASP A 349 -16.40 -26.81 10.91
N ASP A 350 -15.27 -26.94 11.57
CA ASP A 350 -15.00 -26.66 12.98
C ASP A 350 -14.36 -25.27 13.22
N ASP A 351 -13.98 -24.54 12.16
CA ASP A 351 -13.28 -23.24 12.23
C ASP A 351 -14.18 -22.04 11.84
N ARG A 352 -15.39 -21.98 12.42
CA ARG A 352 -16.46 -20.97 12.13
C ARG A 352 -16.21 -19.57 12.69
N LEU A 353 -14.96 -19.08 12.69
CA LEU A 353 -14.57 -17.80 13.30
C LEU A 353 -14.96 -16.55 12.49
N LEU A 354 -15.27 -16.73 11.20
CA LEU A 354 -15.85 -15.75 10.27
C LEU A 354 -16.85 -16.50 9.39
N GLU A 355 -17.75 -15.80 8.70
CA GLU A 355 -18.45 -16.42 7.57
C GLU A 355 -17.41 -17.11 6.67
N ALA A 356 -17.72 -18.34 6.23
CA ALA A 356 -16.76 -19.30 5.66
C ALA A 356 -15.85 -18.75 4.54
N ASN A 357 -16.23 -17.62 3.94
CA ASN A 357 -15.56 -16.99 2.81
C ASN A 357 -14.29 -16.21 3.16
N SER A 358 -14.18 -15.60 4.35
CA SER A 358 -13.03 -14.72 4.68
C SER A 358 -11.89 -15.46 5.42
N PHE A 359 -12.22 -16.55 6.12
CA PHE A 359 -11.28 -17.32 6.94
C PHE A 359 -10.08 -17.90 6.15
N PRO A 360 -10.25 -18.49 4.96
CA PRO A 360 -9.13 -19.06 4.19
C PRO A 360 -8.05 -18.00 3.87
N PHE A 361 -8.46 -16.77 3.60
CA PHE A 361 -7.55 -15.69 3.28
C PHE A 361 -6.75 -15.24 4.50
N LEU A 362 -7.40 -15.04 5.65
CA LEU A 362 -6.71 -14.70 6.89
C LEU A 362 -5.68 -15.77 7.29
N LEU A 363 -6.06 -17.05 7.13
CA LEU A 363 -5.18 -18.18 7.35
C LEU A 363 -3.97 -18.15 6.41
N ALA A 364 -4.17 -17.83 5.13
CA ALA A 364 -3.09 -17.66 4.15
C ALA A 364 -2.05 -16.65 4.64
N PHE A 365 -2.49 -15.53 5.20
CA PHE A 365 -1.58 -14.49 5.73
C PHE A 365 -0.79 -14.97 6.94
N ILE A 366 -1.40 -15.73 7.86
CA ILE A 366 -0.69 -16.31 8.99
C ILE A 366 0.40 -17.28 8.51
N ILE A 367 0.08 -18.15 7.56
CA ILE A 367 1.04 -19.11 6.98
C ILE A 367 2.19 -18.38 6.29
N HIS A 368 1.86 -17.43 5.41
CA HIS A 368 2.87 -16.69 4.65
C HIS A 368 3.80 -15.86 5.55
N GLN A 369 3.29 -15.34 6.67
CA GLN A 369 4.03 -14.47 7.59
C GLN A 369 4.53 -15.19 8.85
N GLU A 370 4.43 -16.52 8.93
CA GLU A 370 4.83 -17.32 10.10
C GLU A 370 6.22 -16.95 10.59
N SER A 371 7.21 -16.98 9.69
CA SER A 371 8.61 -16.72 10.02
C SER A 371 8.82 -15.31 10.58
N TYR A 372 8.05 -14.32 10.09
CA TYR A 372 8.07 -12.97 10.63
C TYR A 372 7.45 -12.92 12.02
N LEU A 373 6.26 -13.50 12.20
CA LEU A 373 5.56 -13.53 13.48
C LEU A 373 6.43 -14.15 14.58
N ARG A 374 7.07 -15.30 14.31
CA ARG A 374 7.95 -15.99 15.28
C ARG A 374 9.19 -15.18 15.67
N ARG A 375 9.71 -14.34 14.78
CA ARG A 375 10.86 -13.47 15.07
C ARG A 375 10.49 -12.18 15.79
N THR A 376 9.28 -11.68 15.56
CA THR A 376 8.86 -10.34 16.01
C THR A 376 8.02 -10.39 17.28
N LEU A 377 7.14 -11.39 17.44
CA LEU A 377 6.27 -11.52 18.60
C LEU A 377 6.94 -12.32 19.71
N ASN A 378 6.57 -12.00 20.96
CA ASN A 378 6.99 -12.76 22.13
C ASN A 378 6.54 -14.23 22.02
N ALA A 379 7.38 -15.18 22.45
CA ALA A 379 7.06 -16.60 22.42
C ALA A 379 5.79 -16.97 23.22
N SER A 380 5.43 -16.17 24.23
CA SER A 380 4.20 -16.31 25.03
C SER A 380 2.97 -15.60 24.43
N HIS A 381 3.09 -15.03 23.23
CA HIS A 381 1.99 -14.36 22.55
C HIS A 381 0.85 -15.37 22.24
N PRO A 382 -0.43 -15.06 22.50
CA PRO A 382 -1.52 -16.04 22.40
C PRO A 382 -1.76 -16.59 20.98
N ILE A 383 -1.21 -15.93 19.95
CA ILE A 383 -1.23 -16.48 18.60
C ILE A 383 -0.54 -17.84 18.53
N PHE A 384 0.54 -18.07 19.28
CA PHE A 384 1.28 -19.32 19.26
C PHE A 384 0.59 -20.43 20.08
N THR A 385 -0.45 -20.09 20.84
CA THR A 385 -1.35 -21.04 21.48
C THR A 385 -2.61 -21.31 20.65
N ALA A 386 -2.81 -20.59 19.55
CA ALA A 386 -3.97 -20.79 18.68
C ALA A 386 -3.86 -22.15 17.97
N ARG A 387 -5.02 -22.74 17.60
CA ARG A 387 -5.12 -24.04 16.91
C ARG A 387 -4.22 -24.12 15.66
N VAL A 388 -4.11 -23.01 14.93
CA VAL A 388 -3.25 -22.88 13.73
C VAL A 388 -1.75 -23.07 14.01
N PHE A 389 -1.31 -23.08 15.27
CA PHE A 389 0.07 -23.36 15.68
C PHE A 389 0.20 -24.58 16.61
N SER A 390 -0.88 -25.36 16.80
CA SER A 390 -0.91 -26.55 17.67
C SER A 390 -0.21 -27.77 17.04
N ALA A 391 -0.05 -28.87 17.79
CA ALA A 391 0.71 -30.04 17.34
C ALA A 391 0.18 -30.70 16.03
N ASP A 392 -1.13 -30.62 15.77
CA ASP A 392 -1.76 -31.03 14.50
C ASP A 392 -2.00 -29.82 13.58
N SER A 393 -0.95 -29.03 13.38
CA SER A 393 -1.06 -27.69 12.82
C SER A 393 -1.62 -27.68 11.38
N PRO A 394 -2.72 -26.95 11.12
CA PRO A 394 -3.08 -26.54 9.78
C PRO A 394 -1.92 -25.88 9.04
N ILE A 395 -1.03 -25.16 9.74
CA ILE A 395 0.11 -24.47 9.10
C ILE A 395 1.05 -25.43 8.37
N ASP A 396 1.27 -26.62 8.92
CA ASP A 396 2.20 -27.59 8.36
C ASP A 396 1.58 -28.34 7.18
N LYS A 397 0.27 -28.61 7.25
CA LYS A 397 -0.52 -29.18 6.14
C LYS A 397 -0.71 -28.18 4.99
N LEU A 398 -0.72 -26.89 5.30
CA LEU A 398 -0.97 -25.80 4.35
C LEU A 398 0.31 -25.08 3.92
N ARG A 399 1.48 -25.59 4.32
CA ARG A 399 2.76 -25.02 3.90
C ARG A 399 2.94 -25.27 2.41
N GLY A 400 3.08 -24.19 1.63
CA GLY A 400 3.31 -24.26 0.18
C GLY A 400 2.06 -24.14 -0.71
N VAL A 401 0.86 -24.10 -0.13
CA VAL A 401 -0.40 -23.86 -0.89
C VAL A 401 -0.81 -22.40 -0.95
N THR A 402 -0.11 -21.52 -0.22
CA THR A 402 -0.31 -20.08 -0.31
C THR A 402 0.24 -19.54 -1.62
N VAL A 403 -0.61 -18.89 -2.41
CA VAL A 403 -0.25 -18.29 -3.69
C VAL A 403 -0.21 -16.78 -3.55
N LEU A 404 0.99 -16.22 -3.70
CA LEU A 404 1.21 -14.79 -3.82
C LEU A 404 1.09 -14.40 -5.30
N ALA A 405 0.07 -13.63 -5.65
CA ALA A 405 -0.23 -13.24 -7.02
C ALA A 405 -0.06 -11.73 -7.22
N ILE A 406 0.32 -11.33 -8.45
CA ILE A 406 0.41 -9.93 -8.87
C ILE A 406 -0.46 -9.73 -10.12
N GLY A 407 -1.49 -8.88 -9.99
CA GLY A 407 -2.41 -8.56 -11.08
C GLY A 407 -3.47 -9.63 -11.34
N ALA A 408 -3.07 -10.86 -11.64
CA ALA A 408 -3.99 -11.98 -11.86
C ALA A 408 -3.42 -13.27 -11.24
N SER A 409 -4.29 -14.16 -10.76
CA SER A 409 -3.85 -15.41 -10.18
C SER A 409 -3.54 -16.42 -11.28
N PRO A 410 -2.45 -17.19 -11.18
CA PRO A 410 -2.16 -18.27 -12.12
C PRO A 410 -3.03 -19.52 -11.87
N VAL A 411 -3.70 -19.61 -10.72
CA VAL A 411 -4.41 -20.83 -10.28
C VAL A 411 -5.92 -20.65 -10.14
N CYS A 412 -6.44 -19.42 -10.18
CA CYS A 412 -7.86 -19.15 -10.07
C CYS A 412 -8.24 -17.88 -10.85
N VAL A 413 -9.55 -17.60 -10.93
CA VAL A 413 -10.11 -16.47 -11.71
C VAL A 413 -9.91 -15.12 -11.01
N MET A 414 -9.33 -15.10 -9.79
CA MET A 414 -9.17 -13.89 -9.01
C MET A 414 -8.22 -12.88 -9.67
N LYS A 415 -8.52 -11.60 -9.51
CA LYS A 415 -7.71 -10.50 -10.05
C LYS A 415 -7.53 -9.34 -9.07
N ALA A 416 -6.47 -8.59 -9.27
CA ALA A 416 -6.20 -7.38 -8.52
C ALA A 416 -7.13 -6.25 -8.99
N THR A 417 -7.90 -5.69 -8.06
CA THR A 417 -8.79 -4.55 -8.27
C THR A 417 -8.09 -3.21 -7.97
N GLY A 418 -8.61 -2.06 -8.42
CA GLY A 418 -8.03 -0.74 -8.10
C GLY A 418 -6.64 -0.46 -8.68
N ILE A 419 -6.26 -1.08 -9.79
CA ILE A 419 -4.96 -0.88 -10.44
C ILE A 419 -5.03 0.26 -11.46
N PRO A 420 -4.22 1.33 -11.31
CA PRO A 420 -4.14 2.38 -12.31
C PRO A 420 -3.66 1.88 -13.67
N ALA A 421 -4.15 2.51 -14.75
CA ALA A 421 -3.78 2.17 -16.12
C ALA A 421 -2.26 2.20 -16.36
N HIS A 422 -1.54 3.17 -15.79
CA HIS A 422 -0.09 3.28 -15.98
C HIS A 422 0.68 2.07 -15.38
N LEU A 423 0.20 1.47 -14.29
CA LEU A 423 0.80 0.27 -13.71
C LEU A 423 0.45 -0.99 -14.52
N ALA A 424 -0.74 -1.04 -15.12
CA ALA A 424 -1.09 -2.09 -16.07
C ALA A 424 -0.17 -2.05 -17.31
N VAL A 425 0.13 -0.85 -17.81
CA VAL A 425 1.10 -0.65 -18.91
C VAL A 425 2.52 -1.01 -18.45
N ALA A 426 2.94 -0.59 -17.25
CA ALA A 426 4.27 -0.92 -16.72
C ALA A 426 4.48 -2.44 -16.63
N LYS A 427 3.45 -3.20 -16.24
CA LYS A 427 3.48 -4.66 -16.24
C LYS A 427 3.73 -5.22 -17.64
N GLN A 428 2.98 -4.76 -18.65
CA GLN A 428 3.16 -5.20 -20.04
C GLN A 428 4.57 -4.86 -20.57
N VAL A 429 5.10 -3.69 -20.23
CA VAL A 429 6.46 -3.27 -20.59
C VAL A 429 7.51 -4.17 -19.93
N ASN A 430 7.31 -4.55 -18.66
CA ASN A 430 8.21 -5.49 -17.97
C ASN A 430 8.16 -6.88 -18.57
N GLU A 431 6.97 -7.37 -18.95
CA GLU A 431 6.80 -8.64 -19.66
C GLU A 431 7.54 -8.62 -21.00
N LEU A 432 7.34 -7.58 -21.81
CA LEU A 432 8.05 -7.38 -23.07
C LEU A 432 9.57 -7.33 -22.87
N ARG A 433 10.05 -6.63 -21.83
CA ARG A 433 11.49 -6.58 -21.51
C ARG A 433 12.06 -7.96 -21.18
N ARG A 434 11.30 -8.81 -20.48
CA ARG A 434 11.71 -10.20 -20.18
C ARG A 434 11.77 -11.03 -21.46
N GLU A 435 10.78 -10.92 -22.34
CA GLU A 435 10.77 -11.60 -23.64
C GLU A 435 11.96 -11.17 -24.51
N VAL A 436 12.22 -9.87 -24.62
CA VAL A 436 13.39 -9.33 -25.34
C VAL A 436 14.70 -9.88 -24.76
N THR A 437 14.81 -9.98 -23.43
CA THR A 437 16.00 -10.54 -22.77
C THR A 437 16.17 -12.04 -23.10
N SER A 438 15.07 -12.79 -23.13
CA SER A 438 15.08 -14.21 -23.53
C SER A 438 15.53 -14.37 -24.97
N LEU A 439 14.98 -13.58 -25.88
CA LEU A 439 15.34 -13.60 -27.30
C LEU A 439 16.82 -13.24 -27.51
N HIS A 440 17.36 -12.25 -26.81
CA HIS A 440 18.79 -11.93 -26.87
C HIS A 440 19.65 -13.13 -26.44
N LYS A 441 19.27 -13.83 -25.37
CA LYS A 441 19.96 -15.02 -24.90
C LYS A 441 19.92 -16.16 -25.92
N GLU A 442 18.79 -16.35 -26.60
CA GLU A 442 18.66 -17.34 -27.67
C GLU A 442 19.53 -16.98 -28.89
N ILE A 443 19.53 -15.71 -29.30
CA ILE A 443 20.38 -15.21 -30.40
C ILE A 443 21.86 -15.40 -30.08
N ASP A 444 22.30 -15.09 -28.86
CA ASP A 444 23.68 -15.29 -28.44
C ASP A 444 24.04 -16.78 -28.39
N GLY A 445 23.10 -17.64 -27.99
CA GLY A 445 23.23 -19.09 -28.08
C GLY A 445 23.44 -19.57 -29.52
N LEU A 446 22.60 -19.11 -30.46
CA LEU A 446 22.70 -19.43 -31.89
C LEU A 446 24.00 -18.92 -32.50
N LYS A 447 24.42 -17.69 -32.18
CA LYS A 447 25.72 -17.14 -32.62
C LYS A 447 26.88 -18.00 -32.15
N THR A 448 26.84 -18.46 -30.89
CA THR A 448 27.87 -19.34 -30.33
C THR A 448 27.89 -20.69 -31.04
N GLU A 449 26.72 -21.27 -31.32
CA GLU A 449 26.60 -22.52 -32.05
C GLU A 449 27.14 -22.40 -33.49
N LEU A 450 26.81 -21.31 -34.18
CA LEU A 450 27.29 -21.02 -35.52
C LEU A 450 28.80 -20.74 -35.58
N ALA A 451 29.35 -20.02 -34.60
CA ALA A 451 30.76 -19.64 -34.58
C ALA A 451 31.70 -20.77 -34.15
N VAL A 452 31.24 -21.70 -33.31
CA VAL A 452 32.12 -22.69 -32.67
C VAL A 452 31.75 -24.12 -33.05
N LYS A 453 30.46 -24.47 -32.99
CA LYS A 453 30.00 -25.85 -33.17
C LYS A 453 29.95 -26.22 -34.64
N LEU A 454 29.37 -25.36 -35.48
CA LEU A 454 29.19 -25.63 -36.90
C LEU A 454 30.54 -25.82 -37.63
N PRO A 455 31.56 -24.96 -37.46
CA PRO A 455 32.84 -25.13 -38.15
C PRO A 455 33.54 -26.43 -37.75
N ASN A 456 33.46 -26.81 -36.48
CA ASN A 456 34.03 -28.07 -36.00
C ASN A 456 33.30 -29.29 -36.58
N GLN A 457 31.96 -29.27 -36.62
CA GLN A 457 31.18 -30.36 -37.23
C GLN A 457 31.45 -30.48 -38.73
N VAL A 458 31.50 -29.36 -39.44
CA VAL A 458 31.86 -29.32 -40.86
C VAL A 458 33.27 -29.86 -41.07
N ALA A 459 34.25 -29.42 -40.29
CA ALA A 459 35.63 -29.91 -40.39
C ALA A 459 35.74 -31.42 -40.14
N VAL A 460 35.08 -31.95 -39.10
CA VAL A 460 35.04 -33.38 -38.81
C VAL A 460 34.41 -34.17 -39.96
N LYS A 461 33.30 -33.69 -40.50
CA LYS A 461 32.59 -34.36 -41.60
C LYS A 461 33.43 -34.34 -42.89
N VAL A 462 34.03 -33.20 -43.24
CA VAL A 462 34.94 -33.08 -44.39
C VAL A 462 36.13 -34.03 -44.24
N VAL A 463 36.76 -34.11 -43.07
CA VAL A 463 37.89 -35.04 -42.82
C VAL A 463 37.45 -36.50 -42.91
N SER A 464 36.28 -36.85 -42.39
CA SER A 464 35.73 -38.20 -42.47
C SER A 464 35.48 -38.61 -43.93
N GLU A 465 34.81 -37.75 -44.70
CA GLU A 465 34.54 -37.99 -46.12
C GLU A 465 35.83 -38.10 -46.94
N LEU A 466 36.78 -37.19 -46.71
CA LEU A 466 38.11 -37.24 -47.31
C LEU A 466 38.79 -38.59 -47.04
N ARG A 467 38.81 -39.05 -45.77
CA ARG A 467 39.45 -40.31 -45.40
C ARG A 467 38.78 -41.53 -46.01
N GLN A 468 37.45 -41.55 -46.13
CA GLN A 468 36.73 -42.64 -46.78
C GLN A 468 37.01 -42.71 -48.29
N HIS A 469 37.20 -41.57 -48.95
CA HIS A 469 37.51 -41.51 -50.39
C HIS A 469 39.03 -41.59 -50.70
N PHE A 470 39.89 -41.44 -49.69
CA PHE A 470 41.35 -41.62 -49.76
C PHE A 470 41.82 -43.02 -49.31
N VAL A 471 41.17 -44.08 -49.79
CA VAL A 471 41.77 -45.42 -49.71
C VAL A 471 42.90 -45.53 -50.73
N VAL A 472 44.15 -45.37 -50.27
CA VAL A 472 45.34 -45.65 -51.07
C VAL A 472 45.56 -47.15 -51.08
N ASN A 473 44.99 -47.84 -52.07
CA ASN A 473 45.30 -49.24 -52.33
C ASN A 473 46.66 -49.36 -53.03
N GLY A 474 47.71 -49.49 -52.24
CA GLY A 474 49.01 -50.00 -52.69
C GLY A 474 49.90 -48.98 -53.43
N VAL A 475 51.19 -49.27 -53.37
CA VAL A 475 52.30 -48.43 -53.83
C VAL A 475 52.25 -48.21 -55.35
N ALA A 476 51.73 -47.07 -55.79
CA ALA A 476 51.98 -46.52 -57.13
C ALA A 476 52.31 -45.02 -57.00
N PRO A 477 53.29 -44.49 -57.77
CA PRO A 477 53.70 -43.11 -57.65
C PRO A 477 52.56 -42.21 -58.13
N VAL A 478 51.95 -41.47 -57.19
CA VAL A 478 50.92 -40.46 -57.47
C VAL A 478 51.56 -39.36 -58.32
N SER A 479 51.06 -39.14 -59.54
CA SER A 479 51.56 -38.07 -60.40
C SER A 479 51.01 -36.72 -59.94
N LEU A 480 51.74 -35.62 -60.22
CA LEU A 480 51.26 -34.26 -59.93
C LEU A 480 49.89 -33.98 -60.56
N ARG A 481 49.59 -34.59 -61.71
CA ARG A 481 48.27 -34.51 -62.37
C ARG A 481 47.16 -35.17 -61.56
N ASP A 482 47.43 -36.28 -60.91
CA ASP A 482 46.42 -36.98 -60.08
C ASP A 482 46.08 -36.18 -58.82
N LEU A 483 47.06 -35.50 -58.22
CA LEU A 483 46.84 -34.58 -57.10
C LEU A 483 46.05 -33.34 -57.52
N ASP A 484 46.40 -32.73 -58.65
CA ASP A 484 45.68 -31.56 -59.16
C ASP A 484 44.23 -31.88 -59.54
N THR A 485 43.99 -33.05 -60.13
CA THR A 485 42.64 -33.49 -60.49
C THR A 485 41.80 -33.73 -59.23
N ARG A 486 42.35 -34.44 -58.23
CA ARG A 486 41.64 -34.68 -56.96
C ARG A 486 41.43 -33.42 -56.13
N MET A 487 42.37 -32.48 -56.11
CA MET A 487 42.17 -31.16 -55.48
C MET A 487 41.10 -30.34 -56.20
N GLY A 488 41.03 -30.46 -57.54
CA GLY A 488 39.98 -29.86 -58.36
C GLY A 488 38.59 -30.37 -57.99
N ASP A 489 38.44 -31.70 -57.89
CA ASP A 489 37.18 -32.34 -57.51
C ASP A 489 36.76 -31.96 -56.09
N LEU A 490 37.70 -31.96 -55.14
CA LEU A 490 37.46 -31.50 -53.76
C LEU A 490 37.02 -30.05 -53.69
N ARG A 491 37.66 -29.15 -54.43
CA ARG A 491 37.22 -27.75 -54.53
C ARG A 491 35.81 -27.63 -55.10
N SER A 492 35.48 -28.44 -56.10
CA SER A 492 34.15 -28.45 -56.71
C SER A 492 33.08 -28.92 -55.73
N ILE A 493 33.33 -30.02 -55.02
CA ILE A 493 32.40 -30.58 -54.02
C ILE A 493 32.22 -29.60 -52.86
N MET A 494 33.32 -29.07 -52.31
CA MET A 494 33.26 -28.07 -51.24
C MET A 494 32.52 -26.80 -51.67
N ALA A 495 32.75 -26.30 -52.89
CA ALA A 495 32.04 -25.14 -53.41
C ALA A 495 30.53 -25.40 -53.62
N THR A 496 30.15 -26.64 -53.89
CA THR A 496 28.76 -27.03 -54.11
C THR A 496 28.01 -27.15 -52.77
N GLU A 497 28.62 -27.81 -51.79
CA GLU A 497 28.13 -27.86 -50.40
C GLU A 497 27.99 -26.46 -49.79
N PHE A 498 29.01 -25.61 -49.93
CA PHE A 498 28.94 -24.23 -49.42
C PHE A 498 27.84 -23.40 -50.09
N ARG A 499 27.61 -23.56 -51.40
CA ARG A 499 26.49 -22.90 -52.09
C ARG A 499 25.13 -23.41 -51.61
N SER A 500 25.01 -24.71 -51.33
CA SER A 500 23.78 -25.28 -50.78
C SER A 500 23.46 -24.67 -49.42
N ILE A 501 24.44 -24.59 -48.53
CA ILE A 501 24.29 -24.00 -47.19
C ILE A 501 23.94 -22.50 -47.27
N LEU A 502 24.58 -21.75 -48.16
CA LEU A 502 24.28 -20.32 -48.37
C LEU A 502 22.87 -20.09 -48.94
N ASN A 503 22.39 -21.00 -49.80
CA ASN A 503 21.03 -20.93 -50.34
C ASN A 503 19.97 -21.23 -49.27
N ASP A 504 20.23 -22.20 -48.38
CA ASP A 504 19.34 -22.50 -47.25
C ASP A 504 19.27 -21.34 -46.25
N MET A 505 20.38 -20.61 -46.05
CA MET A 505 20.42 -19.40 -45.21
C MET A 505 19.72 -18.18 -45.83
N ASN A 506 19.71 -18.04 -47.16
CA ASN A 506 19.05 -16.91 -47.82
C ASN A 506 17.51 -17.02 -47.85
N LEU A 507 16.97 -18.24 -47.77
CA LEU A 507 15.52 -18.48 -47.68
C LEU A 507 14.92 -18.11 -46.30
N THR A 508 15.74 -18.02 -45.26
CA THR A 508 15.30 -17.68 -43.90
C THR A 508 15.34 -16.19 -43.58
N HIS A 509 16.11 -15.39 -44.34
CA HIS A 509 16.32 -13.97 -44.05
C HIS A 509 15.35 -12.98 -44.73
N THR A 510 14.43 -13.43 -45.59
CA THR A 510 13.53 -12.49 -46.30
C THR A 510 12.32 -12.01 -45.49
N THR A 511 12.17 -12.42 -44.23
CA THR A 511 11.06 -11.97 -43.38
C THR A 511 11.56 -11.43 -42.04
N THR A 512 12.21 -10.27 -42.05
CA THR A 512 12.05 -9.14 -41.10
C THR A 512 13.29 -8.25 -41.12
N LEU A 513 13.15 -7.04 -41.67
CA LEU A 513 14.07 -5.94 -41.46
C LEU A 513 13.27 -4.74 -40.98
N SER A 514 13.58 -4.27 -39.77
CA SER A 514 13.40 -2.88 -39.35
C SER A 514 14.45 -2.56 -38.28
N SER A 515 15.43 -1.72 -38.67
CA SER A 515 16.19 -0.68 -37.93
C SER A 515 16.72 -0.97 -36.51
N THR A 516 17.93 -0.60 -36.05
CA THR A 516 18.98 0.32 -36.54
C THR A 516 20.23 0.22 -35.64
N SER A 517 21.40 0.40 -36.28
CA SER A 517 22.61 1.15 -35.86
C SER A 517 23.53 0.72 -34.68
N SER A 518 24.77 0.34 -35.04
CA SER A 518 26.01 1.09 -34.71
C SER A 518 27.17 0.58 -35.58
N GLU A 519 27.71 1.42 -36.46
CA GLU A 519 28.85 1.10 -37.34
C GLU A 519 30.14 0.92 -36.52
N GLN A 520 30.63 -0.32 -36.43
CA GLN A 520 32.06 -0.57 -36.28
C GLN A 520 32.66 -0.71 -37.68
N GLN A 521 33.70 0.07 -37.98
CA GLN A 521 34.39 -0.05 -39.26
C GLN A 521 34.97 -1.46 -39.43
N PRO A 522 34.80 -2.09 -40.60
CA PRO A 522 35.27 -3.46 -40.81
C PRO A 522 36.80 -3.58 -40.75
N GLU A 523 37.30 -4.65 -40.10
CA GLU A 523 38.73 -5.05 -40.06
C GLU A 523 39.25 -5.63 -41.39
N TRP A 524 38.45 -5.57 -42.45
CA TRP A 524 38.74 -6.11 -43.76
C TRP A 524 38.64 -5.04 -44.85
N GLN A 525 39.28 -5.31 -45.98
CA GLN A 525 39.28 -4.49 -47.19
C GLN A 525 38.90 -5.34 -48.40
N SER A 526 38.24 -4.74 -49.38
CA SER A 526 37.77 -5.43 -50.58
C SER A 526 38.82 -5.40 -51.68
N TRP A 527 39.03 -6.54 -52.32
CA TRP A 527 39.93 -6.70 -53.45
C TRP A 527 39.20 -7.31 -54.65
N SER A 528 39.56 -6.83 -55.84
CA SER A 528 39.12 -7.42 -57.10
C SER A 528 40.26 -8.22 -57.71
N TRP A 529 39.93 -9.44 -58.17
CA TRP A 529 40.83 -10.31 -58.92
C TRP A 529 40.75 -10.07 -60.44
N ASN A 530 40.02 -9.03 -60.88
CA ASN A 530 39.77 -8.72 -62.29
C ASN A 530 39.17 -9.88 -63.11
N ASP A 531 38.52 -10.85 -62.46
CA ASP A 531 37.81 -11.96 -63.11
C ASP A 531 36.33 -11.61 -63.42
N GLY A 532 35.91 -10.39 -63.07
CA GLY A 532 34.58 -9.84 -63.32
C GLY A 532 33.46 -10.52 -62.52
N LYS A 533 33.79 -11.37 -61.54
CA LYS A 533 32.81 -12.30 -60.98
C LYS A 533 32.62 -12.29 -59.47
N LEU A 534 33.36 -11.49 -58.68
CA LEU A 534 32.98 -11.03 -57.32
C LEU A 534 34.09 -10.17 -56.65
N LEU A 535 33.74 -9.41 -55.60
CA LEU A 535 34.69 -8.72 -54.70
C LEU A 535 35.02 -9.60 -53.49
N HIS A 536 36.28 -9.61 -53.06
CA HIS A 536 36.75 -10.50 -52.00
C HIS A 536 37.30 -9.72 -50.81
N ALA A 537 36.83 -10.04 -49.60
CA ALA A 537 37.31 -9.43 -48.37
C ALA A 537 38.60 -10.09 -47.88
N VAL A 538 39.62 -9.28 -47.59
CA VAL A 538 40.88 -9.71 -46.96
C VAL A 538 41.21 -8.81 -45.78
N SER A 539 41.99 -9.32 -44.81
CA SER A 539 42.47 -8.50 -43.69
C SER A 539 43.30 -7.31 -44.19
N LYS A 540 43.20 -6.15 -43.52
CA LYS A 540 43.96 -4.93 -43.85
C LYS A 540 45.48 -5.15 -43.93
N ASN A 541 46.02 -6.13 -43.20
CA ASN A 541 47.46 -6.39 -43.14
C ASN A 541 47.95 -7.43 -44.15
N TRP A 542 47.06 -7.97 -44.99
CA TRP A 542 47.41 -9.00 -45.97
C TRP A 542 48.16 -8.42 -47.18
N LYS A 543 49.30 -9.03 -47.53
CA LYS A 543 50.06 -8.70 -48.75
C LYS A 543 50.13 -9.91 -49.68
N PHE A 544 49.71 -9.73 -50.92
CA PHE A 544 49.78 -10.79 -51.93
C PHE A 544 51.21 -11.01 -52.45
N PRO A 545 51.57 -12.25 -52.84
CA PRO A 545 52.84 -12.55 -53.50
C PRO A 545 52.99 -11.74 -54.80
N ALA A 546 54.22 -11.31 -55.12
CA ALA A 546 54.54 -10.30 -56.16
C ALA A 546 54.13 -10.63 -57.61
N ARG A 547 53.44 -11.74 -57.86
CA ARG A 547 52.96 -12.17 -59.20
C ARG A 547 51.42 -12.33 -59.27
N ALA A 548 50.69 -11.99 -58.22
CA ALA A 548 49.24 -12.04 -58.23
C ALA A 548 48.65 -10.76 -58.87
N ASN A 549 47.82 -10.92 -59.89
CA ASN A 549 47.17 -9.84 -60.61
C ASN A 549 45.87 -9.43 -59.89
N ALA A 550 45.99 -8.83 -58.70
CA ALA A 550 44.85 -8.37 -57.89
C ALA A 550 45.01 -6.88 -57.56
N LYS A 551 43.90 -6.14 -57.43
CA LYS A 551 43.91 -4.70 -57.11
C LYS A 551 43.01 -4.39 -55.91
N ALA A 552 43.52 -3.58 -54.99
CA ALA A 552 42.74 -3.02 -53.89
C ALA A 552 41.68 -2.05 -54.43
N ILE A 553 40.49 -2.07 -53.85
CA ILE A 553 39.39 -1.14 -54.17
C ILE A 553 39.14 -0.22 -52.98
#